data_AF-A0A4U9W4X8-F1
#
_entry.id   AF-A0A4U9W4X8-F1
#
_cell.length_a   1.000
_cell.length_b   1.000
_cell.length_c   1.000
_cell.angle_alpha   90.00
_cell.angle_beta   90.00
_cell.angle_gamma   90.00
#
_symmetry.space_group_name_H-M   'P 1'
#
loop_
_entity.id
_entity.type
_entity.pdbx_description
1 polymer ?
#
loop_
_entity_poly.entity_id
_entity_poly.type
_entity_poly.pdbx_seq_one_letter_code
_entity_poly.pdbx_strand_id
1 'polypeptide(L)'
;MAKPFSFIAVRGEARAPILRELGRLREIAFRAVGEGSGRRRDLDSYDDDYYHLVLWDEEELEIVGAYRFIPTAPQLASKGLAGIYSNSLFHYDRDMTPNP
;
A
#
# COMPACT_ATOMS: atom_id res chain seq x y z
N MET A 1 -25.06 7.48 14.28
CA MET A 1 -23.85 8.33 14.30
C MET A 1 -22.73 7.52 13.65
N ALA A 2 -21.95 8.09 12.74
CA ALA A 2 -20.83 7.35 12.14
C ALA A 2 -19.73 7.13 13.19
N LYS A 3 -19.16 5.92 13.23
CA LYS A 3 -18.06 5.58 14.12
C LYS A 3 -16.81 6.38 13.71
N PRO A 4 -16.09 7.04 14.63
CA PRO A 4 -14.84 7.72 14.30
C PRO A 4 -13.72 6.71 14.04
N PHE A 5 -12.96 6.92 12.98
CA PHE A 5 -11.72 6.17 12.68
C PHE A 5 -10.52 7.11 12.73
N SER A 6 -9.40 6.61 13.21
CA SER A 6 -8.11 7.30 13.20
C SER A 6 -7.33 6.97 11.92
N PHE A 7 -6.53 7.93 11.44
CA PHE A 7 -5.62 7.71 10.33
C PHE A 7 -4.17 7.67 10.84
N ILE A 8 -3.46 6.60 10.52
CA ILE A 8 -2.05 6.42 10.90
C ILE A 8 -1.22 6.25 9.62
N ALA A 9 -0.32 7.19 9.36
CA ALA A 9 0.66 7.05 8.28
C ALA A 9 1.87 6.26 8.78
N VAL A 10 2.08 5.06 8.24
CA VAL A 10 3.26 4.23 8.54
C VAL A 10 4.15 4.10 7.33
N ARG A 11 5.46 4.11 7.56
CA ARG A 11 6.48 3.76 6.57
C ARG A 11 7.50 2.88 7.26
N GLY A 12 7.87 1.76 6.66
CA GLY A 12 8.78 0.81 7.27
C GLY A 12 8.87 -0.48 6.46
N GLU A 13 9.70 -1.40 6.94
CA GLU A 13 9.94 -2.67 6.25
C GLU A 13 8.78 -3.66 6.47
N ALA A 14 8.50 -4.52 5.50
CA ALA A 14 7.48 -5.57 5.51
C ALA A 14 7.54 -6.52 6.73
N ARG A 15 8.64 -6.51 7.49
CA ARG A 15 8.80 -7.24 8.75
C ARG A 15 8.16 -6.56 9.95
N ALA A 16 7.86 -5.27 9.88
CA ALA A 16 7.18 -4.52 10.92
C ALA A 16 5.82 -5.16 11.24
N PRO A 17 5.44 -5.33 12.53
CA PRO A 17 4.19 -5.99 12.89
C PRO A 17 2.96 -5.41 12.18
N ILE A 18 2.91 -4.08 12.04
CA ILE A 18 1.81 -3.39 11.36
C ILE A 18 1.70 -3.77 9.88
N LEU A 19 2.81 -3.86 9.15
CA LEU A 19 2.78 -4.27 7.74
C LEU A 19 2.52 -5.77 7.58
N ARG A 20 3.00 -6.59 8.51
CA ARG A 20 2.67 -8.03 8.52
C ARG A 20 1.18 -8.28 8.72
N GLU A 21 0.53 -7.46 9.54
CA GLU A 21 -0.91 -7.54 9.77
C GLU A 21 -1.69 -6.96 8.61
N LEU A 22 -1.28 -5.81 8.07
CA LEU A 22 -1.85 -5.24 6.86
C LEU A 22 -1.81 -6.24 5.68
N GLY A 23 -0.67 -6.90 5.46
CA GLY A 23 -0.53 -7.92 4.42
C GLY A 23 -1.42 -9.15 4.66
N ARG A 24 -1.68 -9.52 5.92
CA ARG A 24 -2.63 -10.61 6.25
C ARG A 24 -4.06 -10.21 5.89
N LEU A 25 -4.47 -8.99 6.23
CA LEU A 25 -5.81 -8.45 5.96
C LEU A 25 -6.03 -8.23 4.46
N ARG A 26 -5.03 -7.72 3.72
CA ARG A 26 -5.06 -7.63 2.26
C ARG A 26 -5.29 -8.98 1.61
N GLU A 27 -4.56 -10.01 2.02
CA GLU A 27 -4.74 -11.36 1.48
C GLU A 27 -6.16 -11.88 1.74
N ILE A 28 -6.73 -11.65 2.93
CA ILE A 28 -8.12 -12.05 3.24
C ILE A 28 -9.10 -11.31 2.33
N ALA A 29 -8.97 -9.98 2.21
CA ALA A 29 -9.87 -9.15 1.43
C ALA A 29 -9.80 -9.47 -0.07
N PHE A 30 -8.60 -9.57 -0.64
CA PHE A 30 -8.42 -9.86 -2.07
C PHE A 30 -8.81 -11.29 -2.41
N ARG A 31 -8.48 -12.27 -1.56
CA ARG A 31 -8.90 -13.66 -1.78
C ARG A 31 -10.41 -13.82 -1.78
N ALA A 32 -11.14 -13.04 -0.97
CA ALA A 32 -12.61 -13.08 -0.94
C ALA A 32 -13.25 -12.68 -2.28
N VAL A 33 -12.55 -11.91 -3.12
CA VAL A 33 -13.03 -11.48 -4.45
C VAL A 33 -12.35 -12.20 -5.61
N GLY A 34 -11.63 -13.31 -5.35
CA GLY A 34 -10.92 -14.10 -6.36
C GLY A 34 -9.55 -13.53 -6.76
N GLU A 35 -9.08 -12.50 -6.06
CA GLU A 35 -7.77 -11.89 -6.23
C GLU A 35 -6.78 -12.41 -5.14
N GLY A 36 -5.67 -11.71 -4.96
CA GLY A 36 -4.71 -11.96 -3.88
C GLY A 36 -3.55 -12.85 -4.31
N SER A 37 -2.54 -12.94 -3.45
CA SER A 37 -1.28 -13.59 -3.81
C SER A 37 -1.29 -15.10 -3.58
N GLY A 38 -2.30 -15.63 -2.88
CA GLY A 38 -2.36 -17.02 -2.44
C GLY A 38 -1.39 -17.36 -1.31
N ARG A 39 -0.57 -16.39 -0.87
CA ARG A 39 0.42 -16.57 0.21
C ARG A 39 -0.24 -16.32 1.56
N ARG A 40 0.54 -16.40 2.65
CA ARG A 40 0.07 -16.06 4.00
C ARG A 40 -0.19 -14.56 4.17
N ARG A 41 0.47 -13.72 3.37
CA ARG A 41 0.38 -12.26 3.38
C ARG A 41 0.53 -11.78 1.96
N ASP A 42 -0.33 -10.85 1.58
CA ASP A 42 -0.21 -10.12 0.33
C ASP A 42 0.68 -8.90 0.56
N LEU A 43 1.99 -9.10 0.40
CA LEU A 43 3.01 -8.05 0.40
C LEU A 43 3.93 -8.22 -0.82
N ASP A 44 4.37 -7.11 -1.38
CA ASP A 44 5.24 -6.99 -2.54
C ASP A 44 6.48 -6.13 -2.21
N SER A 45 7.40 -5.99 -3.18
CA SER A 45 8.64 -5.22 -3.00
C SER A 45 8.43 -3.71 -2.88
N TYR A 46 7.25 -3.19 -3.20
CA TYR A 46 6.93 -1.76 -3.11
C TYR A 46 6.49 -1.38 -1.70
N ASP A 47 6.00 -2.32 -0.90
CA ASP A 47 5.49 -2.03 0.44
C ASP A 47 6.53 -1.41 1.38
N ASP A 48 7.82 -1.65 1.16
CA ASP A 48 8.93 -1.06 1.94
C ASP A 48 9.18 0.42 1.60
N ASP A 49 8.85 0.82 0.37
CA ASP A 49 9.08 2.19 -0.11
C ASP A 49 7.90 3.12 0.18
N TYR A 50 6.69 2.56 0.09
CA TYR A 50 5.44 3.31 0.15
C TYR A 50 5.05 3.66 1.59
N TYR A 51 4.37 4.80 1.73
CA TYR A 51 3.61 5.11 2.92
C TYR A 51 2.30 4.33 2.88
N HIS A 52 1.90 3.80 4.03
CA HIS A 52 0.62 3.14 4.22
C HIS A 52 -0.22 4.00 5.15
N LEU A 53 -1.32 4.53 4.62
CA LEU A 53 -2.34 5.23 5.39
C LEU A 53 -3.30 4.18 5.93
N VAL A 54 -3.19 3.86 7.21
CA VAL A 54 -4.00 2.86 7.91
C VAL A 54 -5.23 3.54 8.51
N LEU A 55 -6.40 2.96 8.27
CA LEU A 55 -7.65 3.30 8.94
C LEU A 55 -7.77 2.40 10.18
N TRP A 56 -7.75 3.02 11.35
CA TRP A 56 -7.71 2.34 12.63
C TRP A 56 -9.00 2.58 13.42
N ASP A 57 -9.58 1.49 13.91
CA ASP A 57 -10.70 1.49 14.84
C ASP A 57 -10.15 1.45 16.28
N GLU A 58 -10.28 2.55 17.01
CA GLU A 58 -9.76 2.66 18.38
C GLU A 58 -10.55 1.82 19.40
N GLU A 59 -11.81 1.50 19.11
CA GLU A 59 -12.65 0.76 20.05
C GLU A 59 -12.39 -0.75 19.91
N GLU A 60 -12.31 -1.24 18.67
CA GLU A 60 -12.08 -2.67 18.38
C GLU A 60 -10.60 -3.01 18.24
N LEU A 61 -9.72 -2.00 18.23
CA LEU A 61 -8.26 -2.12 18.10
C LEU A 61 -7.85 -2.88 16.82
N GLU A 62 -8.45 -2.51 15.70
CA GLU A 62 -8.26 -3.20 14.43
C GLU A 62 -8.11 -2.27 13.22
N ILE A 63 -7.46 -2.81 12.19
CA ILE A 63 -7.32 -2.14 10.89
C ILE A 63 -8.57 -2.45 10.07
N VAL A 64 -9.33 -1.41 9.72
CA VAL A 64 -10.55 -1.54 8.91
C VAL A 64 -10.31 -1.21 7.43
N GLY A 65 -9.15 -0.64 7.11
CA GLY A 65 -8.75 -0.34 5.74
C GLY A 65 -7.37 0.27 5.64
N ALA A 66 -6.84 0.36 4.43
CA ALA A 66 -5.61 1.09 4.17
C ALA A 66 -5.49 1.57 2.73
N TYR A 67 -4.67 2.59 2.53
CA TYR A 67 -4.19 3.05 1.22
C TYR A 67 -2.67 3.08 1.19
N ARG A 68 -2.06 2.87 0.02
CA ARG A 68 -0.63 3.12 -0.19
C ARG A 68 -0.39 4.36 -1.05
N PHE A 69 0.62 5.14 -0.73
CA PHE A 69 1.02 6.30 -1.52
C PHE A 69 2.52 6.58 -1.39
N ILE A 70 3.08 7.28 -2.37
CA ILE A 70 4.49 7.68 -2.35
C ILE A 70 4.66 9.01 -3.09
N PRO A 71 5.50 9.93 -2.60
CA PRO A 71 5.90 11.09 -3.40
C PRO A 71 6.66 10.62 -4.66
N THR A 72 6.08 10.85 -5.83
CA THR A 72 6.58 10.26 -7.09
C THR A 72 7.91 10.86 -7.54
N ALA A 73 8.08 12.19 -7.45
CA ALA A 73 9.32 12.85 -7.86
C ALA A 73 10.59 12.29 -7.18
N PRO A 74 10.67 12.19 -5.83
CA PRO A 74 11.85 11.61 -5.19
C PRO A 74 11.99 10.11 -5.44
N GLN A 75 10.89 9.36 -5.53
CA GLN A 75 10.96 7.92 -5.84
C GLN A 75 11.50 7.69 -7.25
N LEU A 76 11.10 8.51 -8.22
CA LEU A 76 11.57 8.45 -9.60
C LEU A 76 13.06 8.80 -9.68
N ALA A 77 13.51 9.81 -8.94
CA ALA A 77 14.93 10.16 -8.84
C ALA A 77 15.78 9.04 -8.22
N SER A 78 15.21 8.26 -7.28
CA SER A 78 15.93 7.20 -6.55
C SER A 78 15.93 5.84 -7.24
N LYS A 79 14.78 5.39 -7.77
CA LYS A 79 14.57 4.02 -8.30
C LYS A 79 14.08 4.00 -9.75
N GLY A 80 13.93 5.16 -10.39
CA GLY A 80 13.37 5.27 -11.74
C GLY A 80 11.91 4.81 -11.81
N LEU A 81 11.41 4.60 -13.02
CA LEU A 81 10.03 4.14 -13.27
C LEU A 81 9.74 2.77 -12.65
N ALA A 82 10.75 1.91 -12.53
CA ALA A 82 10.61 0.59 -11.89
C ALA A 82 10.22 0.68 -10.40
N GLY A 83 10.52 1.79 -9.74
CA GLY A 83 10.12 2.07 -8.35
C GLY A 83 8.68 2.54 -8.18
N ILE A 84 7.92 2.71 -9.27
CA ILE A 84 6.52 3.13 -9.25
C ILE A 84 5.63 1.91 -9.50
N TYR A 85 4.85 1.52 -8.50
CA TYR A 85 3.98 0.33 -8.57
C TYR A 85 3.06 0.34 -9.80
N SER A 86 2.43 1.47 -10.08
CA SER A 86 1.48 1.58 -11.20
C SER A 86 2.16 1.44 -12.58
N ASN A 87 3.47 1.65 -12.68
CA ASN A 87 4.24 1.37 -13.90
C ASN A 87 4.41 -0.13 -14.17
N SER A 88 4.16 -1.00 -13.18
CA SER A 88 4.06 -2.45 -13.39
C SER A 88 2.68 -2.90 -13.89
N LEU A 89 1.65 -2.05 -13.70
CA LEU A 89 0.26 -2.36 -14.07
C LEU A 89 -0.16 -1.73 -15.40
N PHE A 90 0.40 -0.57 -15.74
CA PHE A 90 0.00 0.22 -16.90
C PHE A 90 1.22 0.60 -17.73
N HIS A 91 1.01 0.69 -19.05
CA HIS A 91 1.95 1.34 -19.95
C HIS A 91 1.59 2.82 -20.02
N TYR A 92 2.50 3.66 -19.54
CA TYR A 92 2.35 5.11 -19.66
C TYR A 92 2.84 5.56 -21.03
N ASP A 93 1.93 6.15 -21.81
CA ASP A 93 2.31 6.83 -23.05
C ASP A 93 3.02 8.16 -22.77
N ARG A 94 3.65 8.69 -23.81
CA ARG A 94 4.48 9.90 -23.74
C ARG A 94 3.75 11.12 -23.16
N ASP A 95 2.43 11.19 -23.32
CA ASP A 95 1.59 12.28 -22.79
C ASP A 95 1.33 12.17 -21.27
N MET A 96 1.68 11.04 -20.65
CA MET A 96 1.51 10.77 -19.22
C MET A 96 2.82 10.83 -18.44
N THR A 97 3.93 11.24 -19.08
CA THR A 97 5.20 11.44 -18.38
C THR A 97 5.12 12.67 -17.47
N PRO A 98 5.59 12.60 -16.22
CA PRO A 98 5.64 13.77 -15.34
C PRO A 98 6.37 14.93 -16.03
N ASN A 99 5.78 16.12 -16.00
CA ASN A 99 6.43 17.31 -16.52
C ASN A 99 7.70 17.59 -15.68
N PRO A 100 8.87 17.87 -16.30
CA PRO A 100 10.11 18.13 -15.59
C PRO A 100 10.06 19.34 -14.66
#